data_AF-A0A806X9K9-F1
#
_entry.id   AF-A0A806X9K9-F1
#
_cell.length_a   1.000
_cell.length_b   1.000
_cell.length_c   1.000
_cell.angle_alpha   90.00
_cell.angle_beta   90.00
_cell.angle_gamma   90.00
#
_symmetry.space_group_name_H-M   'P 1'
#
loop_
_entity.id
_entity.type
_entity.pdbx_description
1 polymer ?
#
loop_
_entity_poly.entity_id
_entity_poly.type
_entity_poly.pdbx_seq_one_letter_code
_entity_poly.pdbx_strand_id
1 'polypeptide(L)'
;MDKFIDWHPADIIAGLRKKGTSLAAESRRNGLNSSTLANALTRPWPKGEVIIARALDTDPWVIWPSRYHDPITHAFIDRTQLVRRPKEK
;
A
#
# COMPACT_ATOMS: atom_id res chain seq x y z
N MET A 1 -3.93 1.98 -24.58
CA MET A 1 -3.14 1.08 -23.71
C MET A 1 -2.97 1.80 -22.40
N ASP A 2 -3.91 1.61 -21.47
CA ASP A 2 -3.82 2.24 -20.16
C ASP A 2 -2.66 1.60 -19.41
N LYS A 3 -1.58 2.37 -19.26
CA LYS A 3 -0.37 1.89 -18.63
C LYS A 3 -0.62 1.97 -17.12
N PHE A 4 -0.84 0.82 -16.48
CA PHE A 4 -0.93 0.72 -15.03
C PHE A 4 0.47 0.98 -14.42
N ILE A 5 0.79 2.25 -14.19
CA ILE A 5 2.07 2.69 -13.62
C ILE A 5 1.91 2.82 -12.11
N ASP A 6 2.67 2.03 -11.37
CA ASP A 6 2.79 2.18 -9.93
C ASP A 6 3.52 3.49 -9.58
N TRP A 7 3.11 4.10 -8.46
CA TRP A 7 3.81 5.26 -7.92
C TRP A 7 5.26 4.92 -7.62
N HIS A 8 6.15 5.85 -7.89
CA HIS A 8 7.53 5.69 -7.51
C HIS A 8 7.65 5.66 -5.97
N PRO A 9 8.49 4.79 -5.38
CA PRO A 9 8.66 4.72 -3.92
C PRO A 9 8.99 6.07 -3.27
N ALA A 10 9.74 6.93 -3.99
CA ALA A 10 10.05 8.27 -3.52
C ALA A 10 8.82 9.18 -3.42
N ASP A 11 7.85 9.06 -4.33
CA ASP A 11 6.61 9.85 -4.32
C ASP A 11 5.71 9.44 -3.16
N ILE A 12 5.66 8.14 -2.85
CA ILE A 12 4.97 7.61 -1.68
C ILE A 12 5.58 8.19 -0.39
N ILE A 13 6.91 8.13 -0.26
CA ILE A 13 7.62 8.69 0.90
C ILE A 13 7.42 10.20 1.00
N ALA A 14 7.48 10.92 -0.12
CA ALA A 14 7.25 12.35 -0.18
C ALA A 14 5.80 12.70 0.22
N GLY A 15 4.82 11.94 -0.26
CA GLY A 15 3.41 12.08 0.12
C GLY A 15 3.20 11.91 1.63
N LEU A 16 3.81 10.88 2.22
CA LEU A 16 3.72 10.63 3.66
C LEU A 16 4.34 11.79 4.44
N ARG A 17 5.49 12.30 4.00
CA ARG A 17 6.15 13.46 4.62
C ARG A 17 5.31 14.73 4.51
N LYS A 18 4.65 14.97 3.37
CA LYS A 18 3.72 16.10 3.19
C LYS A 18 2.51 16.02 4.13
N LYS A 19 2.06 14.81 4.46
CA LYS A 19 1.04 14.54 5.48
C LYS A 19 1.56 14.63 6.92
N GLY A 20 2.85 14.94 7.12
CA GLY A 20 3.47 15.02 8.44
C GLY A 20 3.74 13.65 9.08
N THR A 21 3.76 12.57 8.30
CA THR A 21 4.03 11.21 8.79
C THR A 21 5.23 10.56 8.06
N SER A 22 5.58 9.35 8.47
CA SER A 22 6.62 8.54 7.84
C SER A 22 6.25 7.05 7.91
N LEU A 23 6.88 6.23 7.08
CA LEU A 23 6.68 4.77 7.11
C LEU A 23 6.91 4.18 8.51
N ALA A 24 7.94 4.66 9.21
CA ALA A 24 8.22 4.21 10.57
C ALA A 24 7.17 4.68 11.58
N ALA A 25 6.59 5.87 11.40
CA ALA A 25 5.48 6.35 12.23
C ALA A 25 4.21 5.52 11.98
N GLU A 26 3.86 5.28 10.72
CA GLU A 26 2.71 4.46 10.34
C GLU A 26 2.86 3.00 10.77
N SER A 27 4.07 2.43 10.68
CA SER A 27 4.34 1.09 11.18
C SER A 27 4.03 0.98 12.67
N ARG A 28 4.52 1.94 13.47
CA ARG A 28 4.26 1.98 14.92
C ARG A 28 2.78 2.17 15.25
N ARG A 29 2.08 3.06 14.53
CA ARG A 29 0.62 3.26 14.68
C ARG A 29 -0.18 1.98 14.44
N ASN A 30 0.33 1.09 13.58
CA ASN A 30 -0.32 -0.18 13.23
C ASN A 30 0.23 -1.39 14.01
N GLY A 31 1.04 -1.17 15.06
CA GLY A 31 1.59 -2.24 15.89
C GLY A 31 2.64 -3.11 15.19
N LEU A 32 3.27 -2.59 14.14
CA LEU A 32 4.31 -3.26 13.36
C LEU A 32 5.70 -2.73 13.76
N ASN A 33 6.75 -3.50 13.49
CA ASN A 33 8.12 -3.02 13.65
C ASN A 33 8.38 -1.87 12.66
N SER A 34 9.10 -0.82 13.07
CA SER A 34 9.38 0.38 12.26
C SER A 34 9.87 0.11 10.84
N SER A 35 10.56 -1.01 10.58
CA SER A 35 11.04 -1.39 9.24
C SER A 35 10.04 -2.23 8.43
N THR A 36 9.03 -2.82 9.05
CA THR A 36 8.12 -3.76 8.38
C THR A 36 7.32 -3.08 7.27
N LEU A 37 6.86 -1.84 7.48
CA LEU A 37 6.07 -1.12 6.48
C LEU A 37 6.84 -0.80 5.20
N ALA A 38 8.16 -0.67 5.27
CA ALA A 38 9.00 -0.44 4.10
C ALA A 38 8.96 -1.60 3.08
N ASN A 39 8.64 -2.82 3.54
CA ASN A 39 8.53 -3.99 2.66
C ASN A 39 7.41 -3.84 1.62
N ALA A 40 6.38 -3.05 1.90
CA ALA A 40 5.27 -2.83 0.96
C ALA A 40 5.72 -2.10 -0.32
N LEU A 41 6.80 -1.32 -0.26
CA LEU A 41 7.34 -0.60 -1.40
C LEU A 41 7.96 -1.54 -2.44
N THR A 42 8.60 -2.62 -1.98
CA THR A 42 9.37 -3.53 -2.86
C THR A 42 8.63 -4.82 -3.17
N ARG A 43 7.70 -5.26 -2.30
CA ARG A 43 6.98 -6.53 -2.46
C ARG A 43 5.47 -6.33 -2.30
N PRO A 44 4.63 -7.04 -3.08
CA PRO A 44 3.19 -7.02 -2.90
C PRO A 44 2.81 -7.46 -1.49
N TRP A 45 2.28 -6.53 -0.71
CA TRP A 45 1.88 -6.77 0.66
C TRP A 45 0.57 -6.04 0.96
N PRO A 46 -0.59 -6.70 0.72
CA PRO A 46 -1.90 -6.04 0.77
C PRO A 46 -2.16 -5.28 2.08
N LYS A 47 -1.72 -5.82 3.22
CA LYS A 47 -1.89 -5.14 4.52
C LYS A 47 -1.07 -3.85 4.60
N GLY A 48 0.19 -3.88 4.16
CA GLY A 48 1.05 -2.70 4.17
C GLY A 48 0.63 -1.66 3.14
N GLU A 49 0.19 -2.10 1.96
CA GLU A 49 -0.36 -1.25 0.91
C GLU A 49 -1.58 -0.47 1.41
N VAL A 50 -2.54 -1.15 2.07
CA VAL A 50 -3.71 -0.53 2.68
C VAL A 50 -3.33 0.49 3.76
N ILE A 51 -2.34 0.18 4.60
CA ILE A 51 -1.87 1.12 5.64
C ILE A 51 -1.29 2.39 5.00
N ILE A 52 -0.44 2.25 3.99
CA ILE A 52 0.17 3.39 3.29
C ILE A 52 -0.88 4.21 2.56
N ALA A 53 -1.80 3.55 1.86
CA ALA A 53 -2.88 4.21 1.13
C ALA A 53 -3.77 5.03 2.07
N ARG A 54 -4.18 4.45 3.21
CA ARG A 54 -4.92 5.16 4.26
C ARG A 54 -4.16 6.36 4.81
N ALA A 55 -2.86 6.24 5.03
CA ALA A 55 -2.03 7.35 5.51
C ALA A 55 -1.88 8.48 4.48
N LEU A 56 -2.09 8.19 3.19
CA LEU A 56 -2.09 9.15 2.10
C LEU A 56 -3.50 9.65 1.74
N ASP A 57 -4.55 9.21 2.45
CA ASP A 57 -5.96 9.44 2.11
C ASP A 57 -6.32 9.03 0.68
N THR A 58 -5.81 7.88 0.24
CA THR A 58 -6.07 7.31 -1.07
C THR A 58 -6.29 5.80 -0.98
N ASP A 59 -6.54 5.18 -2.12
CA ASP A 59 -6.75 3.74 -2.23
C ASP A 59 -5.49 3.02 -2.73
N PRO A 60 -5.26 1.76 -2.31
CA PRO A 60 -4.04 1.04 -2.68
C PRO A 60 -3.95 0.77 -4.19
N TRP A 61 -5.07 0.66 -4.90
CA TRP A 61 -5.08 0.51 -6.36
C TRP A 61 -4.74 1.80 -7.12
N VAL A 62 -4.80 2.97 -6.48
CA VAL A 62 -4.33 4.23 -7.08
C VAL A 62 -2.80 4.32 -7.01
N ILE A 63 -2.20 3.80 -5.94
CA ILE A 63 -0.75 3.78 -5.74
C ILE A 63 -0.10 2.65 -6.53
N TRP A 64 -0.72 1.46 -6.52
CA TRP A 64 -0.21 0.27 -7.20
C TRP A 64 -1.24 -0.33 -8.18
N PRO A 65 -1.65 0.41 -9.23
CA PRO A 65 -2.62 -0.09 -10.19
C PRO A 65 -2.17 -1.42 -10.84
N SER A 66 -0.86 -1.62 -11.06
CA SER A 66 -0.37 -2.88 -11.65
C SER A 66 -0.60 -4.11 -10.76
N ARG A 67 -0.79 -3.89 -9.44
CA ARG A 67 -1.05 -4.96 -8.47
C ARG A 67 -2.53 -5.29 -8.36
N TYR A 68 -3.41 -4.32 -8.63
CA TYR A 68 -4.87 -4.43 -8.44
C TYR A 68 -5.66 -4.52 -9.75
N HIS A 69 -5.00 -4.43 -10.91
CA HIS A 69 -5.64 -4.65 -12.21
C HIS A 69 -4.97 -5.79 -12.97
N ASP A 70 -5.79 -6.63 -13.59
CA ASP A 70 -5.33 -7.66 -14.51
C ASP A 70 -4.73 -7.02 -15.77
N PRO A 71 -3.48 -7.34 -16.16
CA PRO A 71 -2.83 -6.74 -17.32
C PRO A 71 -3.49 -7.10 -18.66
N ILE A 72 -4.30 -8.17 -18.71
CA ILE A 72 -4.99 -8.65 -19.92
C ILE A 72 -6.43 -8.19 -19.90
N THR A 73 -7.18 -8.54 -18.84
CA THR A 73 -8.63 -8.30 -18.78
C THR A 73 -8.97 -6.90 -18.26
N HIS A 74 -8.00 -6.18 -17.70
CA HIS A 74 -8.19 -4.89 -17.00
C HIS A 74 -9.19 -4.96 -15.84
N ALA A 75 -9.59 -6.18 -15.44
CA ALA A 75 -10.49 -6.41 -14.33
C ALA A 75 -9.81 -5.99 -13.02
N PHE A 76 -10.60 -5.37 -12.14
CA PHE A 76 -10.15 -5.03 -10.81
C PHE A 76 -10.09 -6.28 -9.93
N ILE A 77 -8.92 -6.51 -9.33
CA ILE A 77 -8.65 -7.61 -8.40
C ILE A 77 -8.59 -7.01 -6.99
N ASP A 78 -9.61 -7.31 -6.18
CA ASP A 78 -9.62 -6.90 -4.78
C ASP A 78 -8.65 -7.76 -3.95
N ARG A 79 -7.40 -7.32 -3.87
CA ARG A 79 -6.36 -7.97 -3.05
C ARG A 79 -6.50 -7.70 -1.56
N THR A 80 -7.39 -6.80 -1.15
CA THR A 80 -7.63 -6.55 0.28
C THR A 80 -8.23 -7.78 0.97
N GLN A 81 -8.91 -8.64 0.21
CA GLN A 81 -9.43 -9.93 0.70
C GLN A 81 -8.34 -10.94 1.09
N LEU A 82 -7.10 -10.76 0.61
CA LEU A 82 -5.95 -11.58 0.99
C LEU A 82 -5.34 -11.17 2.33
N VAL A 83 -5.81 -10.05 2.93
CA VAL A 83 -5.37 -9.63 4.25
C VAL A 83 -5.92 -10.61 5.28
N ARG A 84 -5.01 -11.40 5.88
CA ARG A 84 -5.34 -12.28 7.00
C ARG A 84 -6.04 -11.46 8.09
N ARG A 85 -7.27 -11.87 8.44
CA ARG A 85 -7.99 -11.30 9.57
C ARG A 85 -7.20 -11.56 10.86
N PRO A 86 -7.13 -10.60 11.80
CA PRO A 86 -6.58 -10.88 13.12
C PRO A 86 -7.35 -12.05 13.72
N LYS A 87 -6.64 -12.99 14.36
CA LYS A 87 -7.27 -14.02 15.16
C LYS A 87 -7.93 -13.30 16.34
N GLU A 88 -9.26 -13.37 16.46
CA GLU A 88 -9.95 -12.93 17.68
C GLU A 88 -9.31 -13.65 18.87
N LYS A 89 -8.96 -12.86 19.89
CA LYS A 89 -8.46 -13.38 21.17
C LYS A 89 -9.62 -13.57 22.12
#